data_AF-A0A5J4P8J6-F1
#
_entry.id   AF-A0A5J4P8J6-F1
#
_cell.length_a   1.000
_cell.length_b   1.000
_cell.length_c   1.000
_cell.angle_alpha   90.00
_cell.angle_beta   90.00
_cell.angle_gamma   90.00
#
_symmetry.space_group_name_H-M   'P 1'
#
loop_
_entity.id
_entity.type
_entity.pdbx_description
1 polymer ?
#
loop_
_entity_poly.entity_id
_entity_poly.type
_entity_poly.pdbx_seq_one_letter_code
_entity_poly.pdbx_strand_id
1 'polypeptide(L)'
;MNNKLLEQKQEFTTGQITKNEYLEKIYAYHAYIFDYSEFMKDTNISKIEIEDDSVIFTCRNSQIKLFCTKGEKRSIPLTILNLGDYESEELEMQLS
;
A
#
# COMPACT_ATOMS: atom_id res chain seq x y z
N MET A 1 -8.89 -10.59 9.69
CA MET A 1 -8.42 -11.06 8.37
C MET A 1 -7.01 -11.57 8.52
N ASN A 2 -6.74 -12.81 8.10
CA ASN A 2 -5.39 -13.37 8.08
C ASN A 2 -4.56 -12.73 6.96
N ASN A 3 -3.29 -12.47 7.24
CA ASN A 3 -2.33 -11.92 6.26
C ASN A 3 -1.86 -13.05 5.33
N LYS A 4 -2.12 -12.92 4.02
CA LYS A 4 -1.77 -13.95 3.03
C LYS A 4 -0.28 -14.23 2.93
N LEU A 5 0.59 -13.24 3.13
CA LEU A 5 2.04 -13.45 3.16
C LEU A 5 2.45 -14.35 4.33
N LEU A 6 1.82 -14.18 5.50
CA LEU A 6 2.06 -15.03 6.67
C LEU A 6 1.56 -16.46 6.44
N GLU A 7 0.38 -16.62 5.85
CA GLU A 7 -0.17 -17.94 5.50
C GLU A 7 0.77 -18.70 4.55
N GLN A 8 1.22 -18.07 3.46
CA GLN A 8 2.14 -18.69 2.51
C GLN A 8 3.49 -19.04 3.15
N LYS A 9 4.02 -18.16 4.01
CA LYS A 9 5.24 -18.44 4.75
C LYS A 9 5.06 -19.64 5.69
N GLN A 10 3.92 -19.75 6.35
CA GLN A 10 3.60 -20.88 7.23
C GLN A 10 3.53 -22.20 6.45
N GLU A 11 2.83 -22.25 5.31
CA GLU A 11 2.77 -23.43 4.43
C GLU A 11 4.19 -23.94 4.08
N PHE A 12 5.09 -23.02 3.70
CA PHE A 12 6.47 -23.37 3.39
C PHE A 12 7.25 -23.86 4.61
N THR A 13 7.23 -23.11 5.72
CA THR A 13 8.01 -23.46 6.93
C THR A 13 7.54 -24.75 7.60
N THR A 14 6.28 -25.14 7.38
CA THR A 14 5.72 -26.41 7.88
C THR A 14 5.87 -27.57 6.88
N GLY A 15 6.51 -27.33 5.73
CA GLY A 15 6.78 -28.36 4.72
C GLY A 15 5.57 -28.78 3.88
N GLN A 16 4.47 -28.01 3.91
CA GLN A 16 3.27 -28.30 3.11
C GLN A 16 3.48 -28.04 1.61
N ILE A 17 4.43 -27.15 1.27
CA ILE A 17 4.81 -26.82 -0.11
C ILE A 17 6.33 -26.78 -0.25
N THR A 18 6.81 -27.03 -1.46
CA THR A 18 8.23 -26.95 -1.80
C THR A 18 8.69 -25.49 -1.89
N LYS A 19 10.02 -25.29 -1.89
CA LYS A 19 10.64 -23.97 -2.10
C LYS A 19 10.21 -23.32 -3.42
N ASN A 20 10.17 -24.09 -4.51
CA ASN A 20 9.81 -23.55 -5.83
C ASN A 20 8.33 -23.11 -5.84
N GLU A 21 7.42 -23.94 -5.32
CA GLU A 21 6.01 -23.58 -5.21
C GLU A 21 5.80 -22.34 -4.33
N TYR A 22 6.54 -22.23 -3.22
CA TYR A 22 6.48 -21.05 -2.35
C TYR A 22 6.92 -19.78 -3.08
N LEU A 23 8.04 -19.81 -3.80
CA LEU A 23 8.55 -18.64 -4.52
C LEU A 23 7.57 -18.17 -5.59
N GLU A 24 7.00 -19.08 -6.37
CA GLU A 24 5.98 -18.76 -7.37
C GLU A 24 4.72 -18.15 -6.72
N LYS A 25 4.21 -18.79 -5.65
CA LYS A 25 2.99 -18.33 -4.96
C LYS A 25 3.19 -16.98 -4.29
N ILE A 26 4.30 -16.77 -3.58
CA ILE A 26 4.51 -15.51 -2.84
C ILE A 26 4.83 -14.34 -3.77
N TYR A 27 5.47 -14.62 -4.92
CA TYR A 27 5.76 -13.60 -5.92
C TYR A 27 4.48 -12.91 -6.43
N ALA A 28 3.37 -13.64 -6.59
CA ALA A 28 2.09 -13.06 -6.99
C ALA A 28 1.62 -11.92 -6.05
N TYR A 29 1.98 -11.97 -4.76
CA TYR A 29 1.69 -10.89 -3.81
C TYR A 29 2.73 -9.78 -3.84
N HIS A 30 4.00 -10.10 -4.06
CA HIS A 30 5.06 -9.11 -4.20
C HIS A 30 4.94 -8.30 -5.49
N ALA A 31 4.37 -8.89 -6.54
CA ALA A 31 4.09 -8.22 -7.80
C ALA A 31 3.24 -6.94 -7.62
N TYR A 32 2.27 -6.96 -6.71
CA TYR A 32 1.44 -5.77 -6.43
C TYR A 32 2.24 -4.54 -6.00
N ILE A 33 3.41 -4.70 -5.37
CA ILE A 33 4.26 -3.55 -5.01
C ILE A 33 4.72 -2.81 -6.25
N PHE A 34 5.02 -3.53 -7.33
CA PHE A 34 5.39 -2.95 -8.62
C PHE A 34 4.18 -2.33 -9.32
N ASP A 35 3.00 -2.97 -9.22
CA ASP A 35 1.75 -2.39 -9.74
C ASP A 35 1.49 -1.01 -9.11
N TYR A 36 1.64 -0.87 -7.79
CA TYR A 36 1.52 0.43 -7.11
C TYR A 36 2.55 1.46 -7.59
N SER A 37 3.79 1.02 -7.84
CA SER A 37 4.85 1.90 -8.35
C SER A 37 4.51 2.49 -9.72
N GLU A 38 3.87 1.71 -10.58
CA GLU A 38 3.38 2.18 -11.88
C GLU A 38 2.12 3.02 -11.76
N PHE A 39 1.16 2.55 -10.97
CA PHE A 39 -0.14 3.18 -10.78
C PHE A 39 -0.04 4.60 -10.20
N MET A 40 0.87 4.85 -9.25
CA MET A 40 0.98 6.14 -8.58
C MET A 40 1.53 7.28 -9.46
N LYS A 41 2.05 6.99 -10.65
CA LYS A 41 2.66 7.99 -11.55
C LYS A 41 1.70 9.11 -11.92
N ASP A 42 0.42 8.78 -12.10
CA ASP A 42 -0.63 9.71 -12.51
C ASP A 42 -1.50 10.18 -11.34
N THR A 43 -0.96 10.10 -10.11
CA THR A 43 -1.63 10.56 -8.89
C THR A 43 -0.77 11.58 -8.15
N ASN A 44 -1.39 12.32 -7.23
CA ASN A 44 -0.70 13.18 -6.28
C ASN A 44 0.03 12.37 -5.18
N ILE A 45 0.14 11.04 -5.26
CA ILE A 45 1.06 10.27 -4.42
C ILE A 45 2.41 10.12 -5.12
N SER A 46 3.48 10.50 -4.44
CA SER A 46 4.87 10.38 -4.93
C SER A 46 5.65 9.23 -4.31
N LYS A 47 5.26 8.79 -3.11
CA LYS A 47 5.95 7.74 -2.35
C LYS A 47 4.96 6.98 -1.48
N ILE A 48 5.17 5.67 -1.37
CA ILE A 48 4.52 4.77 -0.42
C ILE A 48 5.62 4.11 0.40
N GLU A 49 5.56 4.24 1.72
CA GLU A 49 6.49 3.62 2.68
C GLU A 49 5.72 2.56 3.47
N ILE A 50 6.23 1.32 3.47
CA ILE A 50 5.67 0.23 4.28
C ILE A 50 6.52 0.14 5.53
N GLU A 51 5.91 0.33 6.70
CA GLU A 51 6.53 0.22 8.01
C GLU A 51 5.84 -0.88 8.83
N ASP A 52 6.37 -1.18 10.01
CA ASP A 52 5.70 -2.07 10.95
C ASP A 52 4.32 -1.48 11.30
N ASP A 53 3.26 -2.29 11.11
CA ASP A 53 1.85 -1.97 11.39
C ASP A 53 1.24 -0.74 10.69
N SER A 54 1.96 -0.09 9.76
CA SER A 54 1.47 1.10 9.07
C SER A 54 1.96 1.24 7.64
N VAL A 55 1.28 2.07 6.86
CA VAL A 55 1.71 2.49 5.53
C VAL A 55 1.60 4.01 5.45
N ILE A 56 2.66 4.67 5.00
CA ILE A 56 2.75 6.13 4.89
C ILE A 56 2.78 6.51 3.42
N PHE A 57 1.96 7.49 3.04
CA PHE A 57 1.89 8.03 1.69
C PHE A 57 2.41 9.46 1.70
N THR A 58 3.20 9.84 0.69
CA THR A 58 3.72 11.21 0.56
C THR A 58 3.10 11.90 -0.65
N CYS A 59 2.43 13.03 -0.42
CA CYS A 59 1.85 13.85 -1.47
C CYS A 59 2.95 14.47 -2.35
N ARG A 60 2.75 14.47 -3.67
CA ARG A 60 3.74 14.91 -4.65
C ARG A 60 3.90 16.42 -4.62
N ASN A 61 2.80 17.16 -4.60
CA ASN A 61 2.78 18.62 -4.64
C ASN A 61 3.29 19.27 -3.34
N SER A 62 2.93 18.73 -2.18
CA SER A 62 3.12 19.37 -0.88
C SER A 62 4.15 18.67 0.01
N GLN A 63 4.57 17.45 -0.35
CA GLN A 63 5.42 16.59 0.48
C GLN A 63 4.79 16.22 1.85
N ILE A 64 3.48 16.48 2.03
CA ILE A 64 2.73 16.06 3.22
C ILE A 64 2.75 14.54 3.31
N LYS A 65 2.97 14.02 4.52
CA LYS A 65 2.90 12.60 4.83
C LYS A 65 1.56 12.25 5.47
N LEU A 66 0.91 11.23 4.93
CA LEU A 66 -0.38 10.74 5.35
C LEU A 66 -0.25 9.31 5.87
N PHE A 67 -0.63 9.09 7.12
CA PHE A 67 -0.72 7.75 7.69
C PHE A 67 -1.97 7.06 7.18
N CYS A 68 -1.83 5.83 6.70
CA CYS A 68 -2.96 4.99 6.34
C CYS A 68 -3.06 3.83 7.33
N THR A 69 -4.12 3.84 8.13
CA THR A 69 -4.41 2.74 9.04
C THR A 69 -5.14 1.62 8.30
N LYS A 70 -4.77 0.39 8.62
CA LYS A 70 -5.40 -0.81 8.06
C LYS A 70 -6.91 -0.82 8.33
N GLY A 71 -7.71 -1.01 7.28
CA GLY A 71 -9.18 -1.15 7.37
C GLY A 71 -9.95 0.13 7.09
N GLU A 72 -9.29 1.28 7.01
CA GLU A 72 -9.91 2.55 6.67
C GLU A 72 -10.03 2.72 5.15
N LYS A 73 -11.16 2.27 4.58
CA LYS A 73 -11.36 2.24 3.12
C LYS A 73 -11.51 3.63 2.47
N ARG A 74 -11.82 4.66 3.26
CA ARG A 74 -11.98 6.05 2.80
C ARG A 74 -10.88 6.95 3.34
N SER A 75 -9.72 6.38 3.69
CA SER A 75 -8.60 7.20 4.14
C SER A 75 -8.21 8.17 3.03
N ILE A 76 -7.79 9.38 3.42
CA ILE A 76 -7.30 10.41 2.50
C ILE A 76 -6.26 9.85 1.52
N PRO A 77 -5.21 9.11 1.95
CA PRO A 77 -4.21 8.62 1.00
C PRO A 77 -4.76 7.63 -0.04
N LEU A 78 -5.71 6.76 0.34
CA LEU A 78 -6.36 5.86 -0.62
C LEU A 78 -7.30 6.61 -1.56
N THR A 79 -7.92 7.68 -1.10
CA THR A 79 -8.76 8.55 -1.93
C THR A 79 -7.93 9.26 -3.00
N ILE A 80 -6.79 9.85 -2.62
CA ILE A 80 -5.83 10.45 -3.56
C ILE A 80 -5.37 9.43 -4.60
N LEU A 81 -4.99 8.23 -4.16
CA LEU A 81 -4.57 7.15 -5.07
C LEU A 81 -5.64 6.75 -6.08
N ASN A 82 -6.90 6.70 -5.65
CA ASN A 82 -7.99 6.25 -6.51
C ASN A 82 -8.52 7.35 -7.45
N LEU A 83 -8.49 8.61 -7.01
CA LEU A 83 -9.10 9.73 -7.74
C LEU A 83 -8.07 10.64 -8.43
N GLY A 84 -6.78 10.38 -8.25
CA GLY A 84 -5.69 11.14 -8.85
C GLY A 84 -5.28 12.36 -8.01
N ASP A 85 -6.24 13.03 -7.39
CA ASP A 85 -5.98 14.10 -6.41
C ASP A 85 -7.08 14.12 -5.35
N TYR A 86 -6.83 14.83 -4.25
CA TYR A 86 -7.84 15.18 -3.27
C TYR A 86 -8.04 16.68 -3.39
N GLU A 87 -9.24 17.11 -3.81
CA GLU A 87 -9.65 18.50 -4.01
C GLU A 87 -8.86 19.42 -3.07
N SER A 88 -7.94 20.20 -3.64
CA SER A 88 -6.94 21.01 -2.92
C SER A 88 -7.55 21.88 -1.82
N GLU A 89 -8.84 22.22 -1.97
CA GLU A 89 -9.63 23.04 -1.07
C GLU A 89 -9.97 22.33 0.26
N GLU A 90 -10.16 21.02 0.30
CA GLU A 90 -10.54 20.32 1.55
C GLU A 90 -9.34 20.00 2.46
N LEU A 91 -8.14 19.80 1.89
CA LEU A 91 -6.96 19.42 2.67
C LEU A 91 -6.33 20.64 3.38
N GLU A 92 -6.42 21.83 2.79
CA GLU A 92 -6.05 23.09 3.45
C GLU A 92 -6.95 23.39 4.65
N MET A 93 -8.24 23.04 4.59
CA MET A 93 -9.20 23.29 5.67
C MET A 93 -9.06 22.36 6.87
N GLN A 94 -8.46 21.16 6.71
CA GLN A 94 -8.27 20.22 7.81
C GLN A 94 -6.97 20.46 8.61
N LEU A 95 -6.06 21.27 8.07
CA LEU A 95 -4.77 21.60 8.69
C LEU A 95 -4.72 23.04 9.26
N SER A 96 -5.81 23.80 9.14
CA SER A 96 -6.02 25.13 9.74
C SER A 96 -6.78 25.05 11.06
#